data_AF-A0A2T3ZCT2-F1
#
_entry.id   AF-A0A2T3ZCT2-F1
#
_cell.length_a   1.000
_cell.length_b   1.000
_cell.length_c   1.000
_cell.angle_alpha   90.00
_cell.angle_beta   90.00
_cell.angle_gamma   90.00
#
_symmetry.space_group_name_H-M   'P 1'
#
loop_
_entity.id
_entity.type
_entity.pdbx_description
1 polymer ?
#
loop_
_entity_poly.entity_id
_entity_poly.type
_entity_poly.pdbx_seq_one_letter_code
_entity_poly.pdbx_strand_id
1 'polypeptide(L)'
;MVNYGPSGACLACKEKRKKCDKGRPDLEVEISQSPPSHSHSPNKVSQKFSLLCTPLFNQSSSTIDFIYGRTLSLMRKAESLLENEATVDQICQLKAEAELLKEAYNTWPETAPHAWIPKPIGVISPNNEEILPDVGYWPTTIFCYYDFYVASLWNNYRKAALLVLDVILRCHRRINGYFSDQIFQDSIEKDATKLTEGIVSSIPYLLSEDVEVFVENAAKGSPLIVPGRPVGGLLSMHTLFVLSTVSTTDEKLKSYIRDCLAWVGSRMGIAQATVLSKYTTMNQFQYAMETRVIVWAGMLI
;
A
#
# COMPACT_ATOMS: atom_id res chain seq x y z
N MET A 1 15.93 4.58 27.14
CA MET A 1 14.84 4.51 28.13
C MET A 1 15.31 3.68 29.31
N VAL A 2 15.51 4.31 30.48
CA VAL A 2 15.85 3.58 31.71
C VAL A 2 14.53 3.30 32.43
N ASN A 3 14.20 2.03 32.59
CA ASN A 3 12.99 1.59 33.26
C ASN A 3 13.20 1.67 34.79
N TYR A 4 12.45 2.52 35.48
CA TYR A 4 12.53 2.73 36.93
C TYR A 4 11.53 1.86 37.73
N GLY A 5 11.02 0.78 37.13
CA GLY A 5 10.20 -0.20 37.84
C GLY A 5 11.02 -1.06 38.82
N PRO A 6 10.40 -1.60 39.89
CA PRO A 6 11.07 -2.49 40.84
C PRO A 6 11.63 -3.72 40.11
N SER A 7 12.96 -3.87 40.08
CA SER A 7 13.59 -4.98 39.39
C SER A 7 13.27 -6.30 40.11
N GLY A 8 12.62 -7.25 39.42
CA GLY A 8 12.35 -8.61 39.92
C GLY A 8 13.58 -9.51 40.11
N ALA A 9 14.79 -8.93 40.14
CA ALA A 9 16.03 -9.66 40.37
C ALA A 9 16.20 -9.98 41.87
N CYS A 10 16.61 -11.22 42.18
CA CYS A 10 16.93 -11.62 43.55
C CYS A 10 18.16 -10.87 44.10
N LEU A 11 18.31 -10.84 45.43
CA LEU A 11 19.38 -10.10 46.12
C LEU A 11 20.79 -10.50 45.64
N ALA A 12 21.04 -11.79 45.44
CA ALA A 12 22.34 -12.29 44.96
C ALA A 12 22.68 -11.81 43.53
N CYS A 13 21.68 -11.65 42.65
CA CYS A 13 21.89 -11.15 41.29
C CYS A 13 22.08 -9.63 41.27
N LYS A 14 21.41 -8.90 42.18
CA LYS A 14 21.61 -7.45 42.36
C LYS A 14 23.04 -7.14 42.79
N GLU A 15 23.56 -7.89 43.76
CA GLU A 15 24.92 -7.70 44.28
C GLU A 15 26.00 -7.96 43.22
N LYS A 16 25.76 -8.94 42.35
CA LYS A 16 26.69 -9.32 41.28
C LYS A 16 26.51 -8.53 39.97
N ARG A 17 25.53 -7.62 39.89
CA ARG A 17 25.14 -6.89 38.67
C ARG A 17 24.96 -7.80 37.44
N LYS A 18 24.39 -8.99 37.63
CA LYS A 18 24.10 -9.96 36.54
C LYS A 18 22.60 -10.15 36.36
N LYS A 19 22.18 -10.47 35.13
CA LYS A 19 20.78 -10.75 34.78
C LYS A 19 20.29 -11.97 35.59
N CYS A 20 19.07 -11.88 36.14
CA CYS A 20 18.49 -12.89 37.01
C CYS A 20 17.55 -13.79 36.20
N ASP A 21 17.93 -15.05 35.98
CA ASP A 21 17.12 -16.01 35.23
C ASP A 21 16.14 -16.80 36.12
N LYS A 22 16.14 -16.55 37.43
CA LYS A 22 15.29 -17.27 38.41
C LYS A 22 13.80 -16.92 38.35
N GLY A 23 13.40 -15.96 37.50
CA GLY A 23 12.00 -15.56 37.31
C GLY A 23 11.37 -16.12 36.03
N ARG A 24 12.05 -17.02 35.31
CA ARG A 24 11.49 -17.64 34.11
C ARG A 24 10.58 -18.80 34.54
N PRO A 25 9.28 -18.81 34.19
CA PRO A 25 8.43 -19.97 34.45
C PRO A 25 8.95 -21.15 33.62
N ASP A 26 9.27 -22.25 34.29
CA ASP A 26 9.60 -23.53 33.66
C ASP A 26 8.33 -24.09 33.02
N LEU A 27 8.33 -24.22 31.69
CA LEU A 27 7.32 -24.96 30.94
C LEU A 27 7.59 -26.45 31.16
N GLU A 28 6.98 -27.03 32.20
CA GLU A 28 6.84 -28.47 32.31
C GLU A 28 5.87 -28.96 31.22
N VAL A 29 6.40 -29.72 30.27
CA VAL A 29 5.62 -30.42 29.25
C VAL A 29 5.10 -31.72 29.88
N GLU A 30 3.87 -31.69 30.39
CA GLU A 30 3.14 -32.92 30.74
C GLU A 30 2.69 -33.63 29.45
N ILE A 31 3.31 -34.77 29.16
CA ILE A 31 2.80 -35.74 28.19
C ILE A 31 1.71 -36.55 28.91
N SER A 32 0.44 -36.19 28.68
CA SER A 32 -0.72 -36.96 29.13
C SER A 32 -1.41 -37.66 27.95
N GLN A 33 -1.90 -38.85 28.27
CA GLN A 33 -2.32 -39.93 27.39
C GLN A 33 -3.56 -39.60 26.53
N SER A 34 -3.67 -40.29 25.40
CA SER A 34 -4.77 -40.23 24.43
C SER A 34 -6.12 -40.74 24.98
N PRO A 35 -7.24 -40.04 24.71
CA PRO A 35 -8.59 -40.60 24.80
C PRO A 35 -9.31 -40.64 23.43
N PRO A 36 -10.46 -41.34 23.32
CA PRO A 36 -10.81 -42.16 22.16
C PRO A 36 -11.58 -41.44 21.06
N SER A 37 -11.61 -42.11 19.91
CA SER A 37 -12.34 -41.77 18.69
C SER A 37 -13.85 -41.63 18.90
N HIS A 38 -14.38 -40.43 18.62
CA HIS A 38 -15.78 -40.25 18.23
C HIS A 38 -15.91 -39.23 17.09
N SER A 39 -16.59 -39.67 16.04
CA SER A 39 -17.06 -38.95 14.87
C SER A 39 -18.19 -37.97 15.21
N HIS A 40 -18.11 -36.71 14.75
CA HIS A 40 -19.15 -36.03 13.95
C HIS A 40 -18.92 -34.52 13.74
N SER A 41 -19.20 -34.11 12.50
CA SER A 41 -19.48 -32.77 11.94
C SER A 41 -18.29 -31.86 11.58
N PRO A 42 -18.28 -31.31 10.34
CA PRO A 42 -17.24 -30.39 9.90
C PRO A 42 -17.54 -29.00 10.45
N ASN A 43 -16.96 -28.69 11.61
CA ASN A 43 -16.87 -27.32 12.06
C ASN A 43 -16.08 -26.51 11.02
N LYS A 44 -16.69 -25.43 10.51
CA LYS A 44 -16.04 -24.39 9.72
C LYS A 44 -14.84 -23.87 10.51
N VAL A 45 -13.65 -24.40 10.19
CA VAL A 45 -12.39 -23.82 10.60
C VAL A 45 -12.27 -22.51 9.83
N SER A 46 -12.62 -21.40 10.49
CA SER A 46 -12.19 -20.08 10.05
C SER A 46 -10.66 -20.10 10.11
N GLN A 47 -10.04 -20.35 8.96
CA GLN A 47 -8.61 -20.16 8.79
C GLN A 47 -8.35 -18.66 8.95
N LYS A 48 -8.08 -18.23 10.17
CA LYS A 48 -7.50 -16.92 10.46
C LYS A 48 -6.07 -16.96 9.93
N PHE A 49 -5.90 -16.53 8.69
CA PHE A 49 -4.58 -16.27 8.13
C PHE A 49 -3.93 -15.12 8.91
N SER A 50 -2.64 -15.27 9.22
CA SER A 50 -1.84 -14.16 9.71
C SER A 50 -1.85 -13.06 8.65
N LEU A 51 -2.11 -11.82 9.06
CA LEU A 51 -2.19 -10.61 8.22
C LEU A 51 -0.95 -10.36 7.34
N LEU A 52 0.12 -11.14 7.53
CA LEU A 52 1.45 -10.93 6.97
C LEU A 52 2.09 -12.19 6.38
N CYS A 53 1.41 -13.34 6.40
CA CYS A 53 1.92 -14.49 5.66
C CYS A 53 1.47 -14.36 4.21
N THR A 54 2.43 -14.34 3.27
CA THR A 54 2.14 -14.67 1.87
C THR A 54 1.34 -15.97 1.88
N PRO A 55 0.10 -15.98 1.39
CA PRO A 55 -0.63 -17.23 1.27
C PRO A 55 0.24 -18.20 0.46
N LEU A 56 0.26 -19.49 0.81
CA LEU A 56 1.09 -20.53 0.16
C LEU A 56 0.82 -20.72 -1.36
N PHE A 57 0.09 -19.81 -2.00
CA PHE A 57 -0.09 -19.70 -3.44
C PHE A 57 1.18 -19.14 -4.10
N ASN A 58 2.18 -20.00 -4.26
CA ASN A 58 3.51 -19.69 -4.78
C ASN A 58 3.56 -19.11 -6.21
N GLN A 59 2.47 -19.09 -6.99
CA GLN A 59 2.54 -18.77 -8.42
C GLN A 59 2.29 -17.30 -8.78
N SER A 60 1.39 -16.61 -8.08
CA SER A 60 1.08 -15.20 -8.40
C SER A 60 2.07 -14.22 -7.75
N SER A 61 2.60 -14.57 -6.57
CA SER A 61 3.61 -13.75 -5.86
C SER A 61 4.93 -13.72 -6.61
N SER A 62 5.43 -14.86 -7.08
CA SER A 62 6.72 -14.93 -7.78
C SER A 62 6.76 -14.09 -9.06
N THR A 63 5.62 -13.99 -9.75
CA THR A 63 5.50 -13.24 -11.01
C THR A 63 5.55 -11.73 -10.75
N ILE A 64 4.82 -11.24 -9.74
CA ILE A 64 4.80 -9.80 -9.42
C ILE A 64 6.12 -9.32 -8.80
N ASP A 65 6.80 -10.17 -8.03
CA ASP A 65 8.11 -9.87 -7.45
C ASP A 65 9.16 -9.60 -8.53
N PHE A 66 9.14 -10.38 -9.62
CA PHE A 66 10.01 -10.14 -10.77
C PHE A 66 9.71 -8.81 -11.47
N ILE A 67 8.42 -8.47 -11.63
CA ILE A 67 7.99 -7.19 -12.20
C ILE A 67 8.44 -6.03 -11.31
N TYR A 68 8.33 -6.14 -9.98
CA TYR A 68 8.84 -5.12 -9.05
C TYR A 68 10.36 -4.96 -9.12
N GLY A 69 11.12 -6.05 -9.23
CA GLY A 69 12.57 -5.99 -9.42
C GLY A 69 12.96 -5.19 -10.67
N ARG A 70 12.26 -5.42 -11.80
CA ARG A 70 12.46 -4.65 -13.04
C ARG A 70 12.07 -3.19 -12.89
N THR A 71 11.00 -2.91 -12.14
CA THR A 71 10.55 -1.54 -11.87
C THR A 71 11.59 -0.74 -11.11
N LEU A 72 12.21 -1.31 -10.08
CA LEU A 72 13.27 -0.63 -9.33
C LEU A 72 14.45 -0.26 -10.24
N SER A 73 14.87 -1.17 -11.11
CA SER A 73 15.93 -0.91 -12.09
C SER A 73 15.55 0.23 -13.04
N LEU A 74 14.31 0.22 -13.55
CA LEU A 74 13.79 1.27 -14.42
C LEU A 74 13.79 2.63 -13.71
N MET A 75 13.29 2.70 -12.48
CA MET A 75 13.22 3.97 -11.73
C MET A 75 14.61 4.57 -11.52
N ARG A 76 15.61 3.77 -11.11
CA ARG A 76 17.00 4.25 -10.95
C ARG A 76 17.59 4.79 -12.26
N LYS A 77 17.31 4.13 -13.39
CA LYS A 77 17.71 4.64 -14.71
C LYS A 77 16.99 5.94 -15.05
N ALA A 78 15.69 6.01 -14.78
CA ALA A 78 14.86 7.17 -15.06
C ALA A 78 15.31 8.41 -14.27
N GLU A 79 15.68 8.25 -12.99
CA GLU A 79 16.24 9.32 -12.17
C GLU A 79 17.53 9.88 -12.80
N SER A 80 18.45 8.98 -13.16
CA SER A 80 19.71 9.39 -13.80
C SER A 80 19.51 10.07 -15.15
N LEU A 81 18.64 9.51 -16.02
CA LEU A 81 18.52 9.94 -17.41
C LEU A 81 17.54 11.11 -17.61
N LEU A 82 16.49 11.21 -16.80
CA LEU A 82 15.46 12.26 -16.95
C LEU A 82 15.79 13.54 -16.18
N GLU A 83 16.72 13.49 -15.22
CA GLU A 83 17.19 14.66 -14.48
C GLU A 83 18.44 15.29 -15.09
N ASN A 84 19.27 14.49 -15.79
CA ASN A 84 20.50 14.95 -16.41
C ASN A 84 20.37 15.13 -17.95
N GLU A 85 21.45 15.59 -18.57
CA GLU A 85 21.63 15.53 -20.01
C GLU A 85 21.80 14.06 -20.44
N ALA A 86 20.84 13.57 -21.21
CA ALA A 86 20.84 12.23 -21.78
C ALA A 86 20.60 12.34 -23.28
N THR A 87 21.18 11.43 -24.05
CA THR A 87 20.97 11.39 -25.50
C THR A 87 19.54 10.97 -25.81
N VAL A 88 19.02 11.37 -26.97
CA VAL A 88 17.68 10.95 -27.43
C VAL A 88 17.58 9.42 -27.48
N ASP A 89 18.64 8.74 -27.93
CA ASP A 89 18.69 7.27 -27.99
C ASP A 89 18.55 6.64 -26.59
N GLN A 90 19.19 7.19 -25.56
CA GLN A 90 19.07 6.72 -24.18
C GLN A 90 17.63 6.88 -23.67
N ILE A 91 16.97 8.01 -23.99
CA ILE A 91 15.57 8.25 -23.59
C ILE A 91 14.62 7.32 -24.36
N CYS A 92 14.86 7.07 -25.65
CA CYS A 92 14.10 6.10 -26.44
C CYS A 92 14.23 4.69 -25.88
N GLN A 93 15.44 4.27 -25.49
CA GLN A 93 15.66 2.97 -24.85
C GLN A 93 14.93 2.87 -23.51
N LEU A 94 15.01 3.91 -22.66
CA LEU A 94 14.30 3.95 -21.38
C LEU A 94 12.78 3.86 -21.57
N LYS A 95 12.23 4.57 -22.57
CA LYS A 95 10.81 4.50 -22.93
C LYS A 95 10.40 3.09 -23.35
N ALA A 96 11.17 2.45 -24.22
CA ALA A 96 10.88 1.09 -24.68
C ALA A 96 10.92 0.07 -23.52
N GLU A 97 11.89 0.19 -22.60
CA GLU A 97 11.95 -0.63 -21.39
C GLU A 97 10.71 -0.43 -20.49
N ALA A 98 10.25 0.82 -20.34
CA ALA A 98 9.07 1.15 -19.56
C ALA A 98 7.78 0.62 -20.22
N GLU A 99 7.65 0.69 -21.54
CA GLU A 99 6.51 0.15 -22.29
C GLU A 99 6.41 -1.38 -22.15
N LEU A 100 7.53 -2.10 -22.21
CA LEU A 100 7.56 -3.53 -21.94
C LEU A 100 7.11 -3.87 -20.51
N LEU A 101 7.41 -2.98 -19.55
CA LEU A 101 7.01 -3.16 -18.16
C LEU A 101 5.53 -2.82 -17.93
N LYS A 102 4.99 -1.82 -18.66
CA LYS A 102 3.55 -1.52 -18.71
C LYS A 102 2.75 -2.75 -19.15
N GLU A 103 3.19 -3.44 -20.20
CA GLU A 103 2.51 -4.67 -20.65
C GLU A 103 2.57 -5.80 -19.62
N ALA A 104 3.71 -5.96 -18.94
CA ALA A 104 3.81 -6.92 -17.84
C ALA A 104 2.87 -6.59 -16.69
N TYR A 105 2.69 -5.32 -16.36
CA TYR A 105 1.70 -4.90 -15.37
C TYR A 105 0.25 -5.16 -15.83
N ASN A 106 -0.08 -4.87 -17.09
CA ASN A 106 -1.44 -5.08 -17.62
C ASN A 106 -1.91 -6.53 -17.52
N THR A 107 -0.99 -7.49 -17.58
CA THR A 107 -1.32 -8.93 -17.51
C THR A 107 -1.41 -9.47 -16.09
N TRP A 108 -0.78 -8.83 -15.10
CA TRP A 108 -0.76 -9.34 -13.73
C TRP A 108 -2.16 -9.53 -13.10
N PRO A 109 -3.13 -8.60 -13.24
CA PRO A 109 -4.48 -8.76 -12.70
C PRO A 109 -5.15 -10.08 -13.07
N GLU A 110 -4.88 -10.60 -14.28
CA GLU A 110 -5.44 -11.85 -14.80
C GLU A 110 -4.83 -13.08 -14.12
N THR A 111 -3.63 -12.94 -13.54
CA THR A 111 -2.93 -14.01 -12.83
C THR A 111 -3.30 -14.09 -11.34
N ALA A 112 -4.05 -13.11 -10.84
CA ALA A 112 -4.43 -13.06 -9.43
C ALA A 112 -5.46 -14.16 -9.09
N PRO A 113 -5.35 -14.83 -7.94
CA PRO A 113 -6.37 -15.78 -7.48
C PRO A 113 -7.75 -15.12 -7.42
N HIS A 114 -8.80 -15.85 -7.82
CA HIS A 114 -10.17 -15.30 -7.84
C HIS A 114 -10.63 -14.75 -6.48
N ALA A 115 -10.20 -15.37 -5.38
CA ALA A 115 -10.50 -14.89 -4.03
C ALA A 115 -9.90 -13.51 -3.70
N TRP A 116 -8.86 -13.10 -4.43
CA TRP A 116 -8.15 -11.83 -4.23
C TRP A 116 -8.69 -10.71 -5.11
N ILE A 117 -9.63 -11.00 -6.01
CA ILE A 117 -10.24 -9.99 -6.87
C ILE A 117 -11.04 -9.01 -5.96
N PRO A 118 -10.80 -7.68 -6.07
CA PRO A 118 -11.52 -6.68 -5.27
C PRO A 118 -13.02 -6.76 -5.54
N LYS A 119 -13.83 -6.67 -4.49
CA LYS A 119 -15.29 -6.80 -4.60
C LYS A 119 -15.96 -5.46 -4.35
N PRO A 120 -16.81 -4.98 -5.27
CA PRO A 120 -17.52 -3.71 -5.06
C PRO A 120 -18.55 -3.90 -3.95
N ILE A 121 -18.59 -2.96 -3.01
CA ILE A 121 -19.53 -2.98 -1.86
C ILE A 121 -20.41 -1.73 -1.77
N GLY A 122 -20.08 -0.68 -2.53
CA GLY A 122 -20.84 0.56 -2.54
C GLY A 122 -20.29 1.57 -3.53
N VAL A 123 -20.96 2.71 -3.65
CA VAL A 123 -20.53 3.83 -4.49
C VAL A 123 -20.69 5.11 -3.67
N ILE A 124 -19.65 5.95 -3.69
CA ILE A 124 -19.74 7.33 -3.22
C ILE A 124 -20.12 8.19 -4.43
N SER A 125 -21.27 8.85 -4.34
CA SER A 125 -21.74 9.74 -5.41
C SER A 125 -20.97 11.06 -5.40
N PRO A 126 -20.77 11.68 -6.58
CA PRO A 126 -20.22 13.02 -6.65
C PRO A 126 -21.15 14.00 -5.93
N ASN A 127 -20.57 14.82 -5.05
CA ASN A 127 -21.29 15.94 -4.47
C ASN A 127 -21.29 17.11 -5.47
N ASN A 128 -22.40 17.83 -5.59
CA ASN A 128 -22.55 18.93 -6.56
C ASN A 128 -21.73 20.18 -6.20
N GLU A 129 -21.06 20.18 -5.06
CA GLU A 129 -20.25 21.28 -4.57
C GLU A 129 -18.81 21.16 -5.06
N GLU A 130 -18.19 22.28 -5.47
CA GLU A 130 -16.77 22.33 -5.88
C GLU A 130 -15.78 22.00 -4.74
N ILE A 131 -16.29 21.79 -3.52
CA ILE A 131 -15.52 21.49 -2.31
C ILE A 131 -14.77 20.16 -2.48
N LEU A 132 -13.59 20.08 -1.85
CA LEU A 132 -12.82 18.85 -1.76
C LEU A 132 -13.54 17.86 -0.82
N PRO A 133 -13.73 16.58 -1.21
CA PRO A 133 -14.43 15.63 -0.37
C PRO A 133 -13.63 15.30 0.90
N ASP A 134 -14.34 14.98 1.97
CA ASP A 134 -13.75 14.47 3.21
C ASP A 134 -13.05 13.12 3.00
N VAL A 135 -12.11 12.78 3.88
CA VAL A 135 -11.34 11.53 3.82
C VAL A 135 -12.25 10.30 3.77
N GLY A 136 -12.07 9.50 2.71
CA GLY A 136 -12.89 8.31 2.43
C GLY A 136 -14.05 8.57 1.48
N TYR A 137 -14.40 9.83 1.19
CA TYR A 137 -15.59 10.22 0.42
C TYR A 137 -15.25 10.71 -1.00
N TRP A 138 -14.11 10.31 -1.55
CA TRP A 138 -13.87 10.56 -2.97
C TRP A 138 -14.92 9.84 -3.82
N PRO A 139 -15.51 10.52 -4.83
CA PRO A 139 -16.52 9.92 -5.69
C PRO A 139 -15.95 8.74 -6.49
N THR A 140 -16.28 7.52 -6.08
CA THR A 140 -15.87 6.29 -6.76
C THR A 140 -16.63 5.08 -6.20
N THR A 141 -16.51 3.94 -6.86
CA THR A 141 -16.90 2.63 -6.32
C THR A 141 -15.98 2.26 -5.17
N ILE A 142 -16.52 1.82 -4.04
CA ILE A 142 -15.74 1.33 -2.90
C ILE A 142 -15.53 -0.18 -3.04
N PHE A 143 -14.29 -0.63 -2.87
CA PHE A 143 -13.92 -2.04 -2.93
C PHE A 143 -13.56 -2.57 -1.55
N CYS A 144 -14.07 -3.76 -1.22
CA CYS A 144 -13.50 -4.59 -0.16
C CYS A 144 -12.52 -5.61 -0.74
N TYR A 145 -11.61 -6.07 0.12
CA TYR A 145 -10.57 -7.03 -0.23
C TYR A 145 -10.64 -8.22 0.72
N TYR A 146 -9.98 -9.30 0.34
CA TYR A 146 -9.90 -10.51 1.18
C TYR A 146 -9.32 -10.18 2.56
N ASP A 147 -8.22 -9.44 2.59
CA ASP A 147 -7.58 -8.88 3.78
C ASP A 147 -6.74 -7.65 3.41
N PHE A 148 -6.09 -7.04 4.41
CA PHE A 148 -5.20 -5.89 4.21
C PHE A 148 -3.94 -6.22 3.40
N TYR A 149 -3.46 -7.47 3.43
CA TYR A 149 -2.32 -7.88 2.61
C TYR A 149 -2.69 -7.81 1.13
N VAL A 150 -3.82 -8.40 0.74
CA VAL A 150 -4.33 -8.36 -0.63
C VAL A 150 -4.63 -6.94 -1.08
N ALA A 151 -5.24 -6.11 -0.22
CA ALA A 151 -5.44 -4.68 -0.51
C ALA A 151 -4.11 -3.95 -0.76
N SER A 152 -3.10 -4.18 0.09
CA SER A 152 -1.76 -3.61 -0.08
C SER A 152 -1.09 -4.08 -1.36
N LEU A 153 -1.22 -5.35 -1.72
CA LEU A 153 -0.67 -5.92 -2.96
C LEU A 153 -1.26 -5.24 -4.20
N TRP A 154 -2.59 -5.14 -4.28
CA TRP A 154 -3.27 -4.42 -5.36
C TRP A 154 -2.84 -2.96 -5.45
N ASN A 155 -2.72 -2.28 -4.31
CA ASN A 155 -2.29 -0.89 -4.26
C ASN A 155 -0.82 -0.72 -4.65
N ASN A 156 0.05 -1.65 -4.26
CA ASN A 156 1.46 -1.64 -4.66
C ASN A 156 1.62 -1.90 -6.16
N TYR A 157 0.82 -2.81 -6.72
CA TYR A 157 0.72 -3.03 -8.17
C TYR A 157 0.32 -1.74 -8.89
N ARG A 158 -0.82 -1.12 -8.50
CA ARG A 158 -1.32 0.11 -9.13
C ARG A 158 -0.33 1.27 -9.03
N LYS A 159 0.27 1.44 -7.85
CA LYS A 159 1.34 2.42 -7.58
C LYS A 159 2.52 2.24 -8.53
N ALA A 160 3.01 1.01 -8.66
CA ALA A 160 4.17 0.74 -9.50
C ALA A 160 3.86 0.93 -10.99
N ALA A 161 2.68 0.51 -11.44
CA ALA A 161 2.20 0.78 -12.79
C ALA A 161 2.08 2.29 -13.07
N LEU A 162 1.58 3.09 -12.12
CA LEU A 162 1.52 4.56 -12.23
C LEU A 162 2.91 5.19 -12.38
N LEU A 163 3.90 4.72 -11.63
CA LEU A 163 5.29 5.18 -11.78
C LEU A 163 5.85 4.87 -13.17
N VAL A 164 5.55 3.70 -13.72
CA VAL A 164 5.95 3.33 -15.09
C VAL A 164 5.29 4.26 -16.11
N LEU A 165 3.99 4.57 -15.96
CA LEU A 165 3.29 5.53 -16.82
C LEU A 165 3.92 6.93 -16.74
N ASP A 166 4.30 7.39 -15.54
CA ASP A 166 4.98 8.67 -15.33
C ASP A 166 6.32 8.71 -16.07
N VAL A 167 7.12 7.63 -16.00
CA VAL A 167 8.38 7.50 -16.76
C VAL A 167 8.13 7.57 -18.27
N ILE A 168 7.14 6.82 -18.78
CA ILE A 168 6.77 6.82 -20.21
C ILE A 168 6.41 8.24 -20.67
N LEU A 169 5.59 8.94 -19.89
CA LEU A 169 5.15 10.30 -20.19
C LEU A 169 6.31 11.30 -20.19
N ARG A 170 7.21 11.21 -19.20
CA ARG A 170 8.41 12.07 -19.12
C ARG A 170 9.38 11.80 -20.27
N CYS A 171 9.60 10.55 -20.66
CA CYS A 171 10.40 10.21 -21.84
C CYS A 171 9.77 10.79 -23.10
N HIS A 172 8.45 10.63 -23.29
CA HIS A 172 7.75 11.16 -24.45
C HIS A 172 7.91 12.69 -24.56
N ARG A 173 7.72 13.42 -23.45
CA ARG A 173 7.93 14.88 -23.40
C ARG A 173 9.38 15.29 -23.72
N ARG A 174 10.37 14.50 -23.28
CA ARG A 174 11.80 14.75 -23.61
C ARG A 174 12.12 14.49 -25.10
N ILE A 175 11.53 13.47 -25.72
CA ILE A 175 11.78 13.11 -27.12
C ILE A 175 11.09 14.10 -28.07
N ASN A 176 9.81 14.40 -27.81
CA ASN A 176 8.96 15.19 -28.70
C ASN A 176 8.95 16.68 -28.35
N GLY A 177 9.60 17.10 -27.26
CA GLY A 177 9.56 18.47 -26.78
C GLY A 177 8.13 18.92 -26.43
N TYR A 178 7.77 20.13 -26.86
CA TYR A 178 6.44 20.72 -26.64
C TYR A 178 5.38 20.28 -27.66
N PHE A 179 5.71 19.43 -28.64
CA PHE A 179 4.72 18.93 -29.58
C PHE A 179 3.77 17.99 -28.82
N SER A 180 2.54 18.47 -28.59
CA SER A 180 1.49 17.71 -27.89
C SER A 180 0.96 16.61 -28.80
N ASP A 181 1.41 15.38 -28.59
CA ASP A 181 0.66 14.20 -29.03
C ASP A 181 -0.51 14.00 -28.07
N GLN A 182 -1.61 14.71 -28.32
CA GLN A 182 -2.80 14.68 -27.46
C GLN A 182 -3.35 13.27 -27.34
N ILE A 183 -3.34 12.49 -28.43
CA ILE A 183 -3.85 11.11 -28.45
C ILE A 183 -3.03 10.23 -27.49
N PHE A 184 -1.71 10.37 -27.50
CA PHE A 184 -0.84 9.65 -26.58
C PHE A 184 -1.07 10.09 -25.13
N GLN A 185 -1.16 11.40 -24.87
CA GLN A 185 -1.38 11.92 -23.52
C GLN A 185 -2.74 11.46 -22.96
N ASP A 186 -3.82 11.56 -23.73
CA ASP A 186 -5.16 11.08 -23.35
C ASP A 186 -5.15 9.58 -23.01
N SER A 187 -4.37 8.79 -23.75
CA SER A 187 -4.21 7.35 -23.49
C SER A 187 -3.51 7.09 -22.14
N ILE A 188 -2.42 7.81 -21.86
CA ILE A 188 -1.71 7.71 -20.58
C ILE A 188 -2.58 8.18 -19.42
N GLU A 189 -3.29 9.29 -19.58
CA GLU A 189 -4.20 9.83 -18.57
C GLU A 189 -5.36 8.88 -18.26
N LYS A 190 -5.91 8.23 -19.29
CA LYS A 190 -6.95 7.21 -19.12
C LYS A 190 -6.45 6.01 -18.33
N ASP A 191 -5.26 5.51 -18.64
CA ASP A 191 -4.66 4.39 -17.91
C ASP A 191 -4.31 4.78 -16.47
N ALA A 192 -3.76 5.99 -16.27
CA ALA A 192 -3.47 6.52 -14.94
C ALA A 192 -4.75 6.66 -14.11
N THR A 193 -5.81 7.24 -14.67
CA THR A 193 -7.12 7.43 -14.01
C THR A 193 -7.63 6.11 -13.44
N LYS A 194 -7.67 5.03 -14.24
CA LYS A 194 -8.10 3.71 -13.77
C LYS A 194 -7.29 3.20 -12.58
N LEU A 195 -5.97 3.39 -12.61
CA LEU A 195 -5.08 2.96 -11.52
C LEU A 195 -5.31 3.80 -10.27
N THR A 196 -5.46 5.11 -10.41
CA THR A 196 -5.75 6.04 -9.31
C THR A 196 -7.11 5.76 -8.68
N GLU A 197 -8.16 5.54 -9.48
CA GLU A 197 -9.49 5.15 -9.01
C GLU A 197 -9.40 3.89 -8.16
N GLY A 198 -8.71 2.84 -8.63
CA GLY A 198 -8.54 1.61 -7.86
C GLY A 198 -7.84 1.80 -6.51
N ILE A 199 -6.85 2.72 -6.42
CA ILE A 199 -6.20 3.08 -5.16
C ILE A 199 -7.20 3.82 -4.26
N VAL A 200 -7.89 4.84 -4.78
CA VAL A 200 -8.81 5.66 -4.01
C VAL A 200 -10.00 4.85 -3.48
N SER A 201 -10.54 3.95 -4.30
CA SER A 201 -11.59 3.01 -3.94
C SER A 201 -11.24 2.08 -2.77
N SER A 202 -9.94 1.89 -2.49
CA SER A 202 -9.47 1.07 -1.37
C SER A 202 -9.34 1.84 -0.05
N ILE A 203 -9.39 3.17 -0.09
CA ILE A 203 -9.14 4.02 1.08
C ILE A 203 -10.14 3.71 2.20
N PRO A 204 -11.46 3.65 1.99
CA PRO A 204 -12.38 3.30 3.07
C PRO A 204 -12.10 1.92 3.67
N TYR A 205 -11.82 0.91 2.84
CA TYR A 205 -11.48 -0.43 3.34
C TYR A 205 -10.23 -0.43 4.22
N LEU A 206 -9.20 0.34 3.86
CA LEU A 206 -7.93 0.38 4.61
C LEU A 206 -8.00 1.26 5.86
N LEU A 207 -8.86 2.28 5.87
CA LEU A 207 -8.86 3.30 6.91
C LEU A 207 -10.02 3.19 7.91
N SER A 208 -11.14 2.58 7.51
CA SER A 208 -12.32 2.43 8.38
C SER A 208 -12.24 1.20 9.29
N GLU A 209 -12.91 1.26 10.43
CA GLU A 209 -13.08 0.10 11.32
C GLU A 209 -13.92 -1.00 10.66
N ASP A 210 -14.99 -0.58 9.99
CA ASP A 210 -15.93 -1.44 9.27
C ASP A 210 -16.36 -0.71 8.00
N VAL A 211 -16.03 -1.29 6.85
CA VAL A 211 -16.23 -0.62 5.55
C VAL A 211 -17.69 -0.71 5.10
N GLU A 212 -18.38 -1.77 5.47
CA GLU A 212 -19.80 -1.95 5.20
C GLU A 212 -20.62 -0.90 5.96
N VAL A 213 -20.33 -0.71 7.26
CA VAL A 213 -20.94 0.35 8.07
C VAL A 213 -20.58 1.74 7.52
N PHE A 214 -19.35 1.95 7.07
CA PHE A 214 -18.95 3.20 6.41
C PHE A 214 -19.81 3.49 5.18
N VAL A 215 -20.00 2.52 4.28
CA VAL A 215 -20.80 2.67 3.06
C VAL A 215 -22.26 2.96 3.40
N GLU A 216 -22.84 2.26 4.38
CA GLU A 216 -24.20 2.52 4.85
C GLU A 216 -24.36 3.94 5.41
N ASN A 217 -23.37 4.42 6.17
CA ASN A 217 -23.38 5.76 6.75
C ASN A 217 -23.19 6.84 5.69
N ALA A 218 -22.35 6.60 4.70
CA ALA A 218 -22.17 7.50 3.55
C ALA A 218 -23.49 7.69 2.79
N ALA A 219 -24.26 6.61 2.58
CA ALA A 219 -25.58 6.68 1.95
C ALA A 219 -26.60 7.49 2.78
N LYS A 220 -26.43 7.55 4.10
CA LYS A 220 -27.29 8.31 5.03
C LYS A 220 -26.79 9.74 5.27
N GLY A 221 -25.72 10.18 4.60
CA GLY A 221 -25.12 11.50 4.81
C GLY A 221 -24.43 11.67 6.17
N SER A 222 -24.01 10.57 6.80
CA SER A 222 -23.24 10.57 8.06
C SER A 222 -21.73 10.50 7.73
N PRO A 223 -20.97 11.60 7.88
CA PRO A 223 -19.69 11.76 7.18
C PRO A 223 -18.45 11.28 7.97
N LEU A 224 -18.60 10.75 9.18
CA LEU A 224 -17.42 10.46 10.00
C LEU A 224 -16.91 9.03 9.75
N ILE A 225 -15.75 8.95 9.08
CA ILE A 225 -14.95 7.72 9.06
C ILE A 225 -14.45 7.42 10.48
N VAL A 226 -14.85 6.25 11.01
CA VAL A 226 -14.32 5.72 12.27
C VAL A 226 -13.00 5.00 11.96
N PRO A 227 -11.87 5.38 12.58
CA PRO A 227 -10.58 4.80 12.26
C PRO A 227 -10.51 3.32 12.64
N GLY A 228 -10.11 2.51 11.66
CA GLY A 228 -9.85 1.10 11.86
C GLY A 228 -8.46 0.81 12.42
N ARG A 229 -7.95 -0.38 12.11
CA ARG A 229 -6.65 -0.83 12.62
C ARG A 229 -5.51 -0.02 11.98
N PRO A 230 -4.54 0.51 12.76
CA PRO A 230 -3.41 1.28 12.24
C PRO A 230 -2.62 0.62 11.09
N VAL A 231 -2.60 -0.71 11.03
CA VAL A 231 -1.93 -1.45 9.94
C VAL A 231 -2.44 -1.07 8.54
N GLY A 232 -3.72 -0.74 8.37
CA GLY A 232 -4.25 -0.31 7.07
C GLY A 232 -3.73 1.07 6.65
N GLY A 233 -3.60 2.00 7.60
CA GLY A 233 -2.90 3.27 7.41
C GLY A 233 -1.43 3.09 7.07
N LEU A 234 -0.73 2.18 7.77
CA LEU A 234 0.68 1.87 7.53
C LEU A 234 0.92 1.31 6.11
N LEU A 235 0.09 0.36 5.69
CA LEU A 235 0.19 -0.31 4.39
C LEU A 235 -0.21 0.60 3.21
N SER A 236 -1.05 1.62 3.44
CA SER A 236 -1.46 2.58 2.40
C SER A 236 -0.55 3.80 2.29
N MET A 237 0.12 4.18 3.38
CA MET A 237 0.90 5.43 3.51
C MET A 237 1.80 5.73 2.30
N HIS A 238 2.65 4.78 1.90
CA HIS A 238 3.57 5.02 0.78
C HIS A 238 2.85 5.14 -0.56
N THR A 239 1.78 4.37 -0.77
CA THR A 239 0.99 4.45 -2.00
C THR A 239 0.28 5.79 -2.11
N LEU A 240 -0.29 6.28 -1.00
CA LEU A 240 -0.90 7.61 -0.95
C LEU A 240 0.15 8.70 -1.22
N PHE A 241 1.33 8.61 -0.62
CA PHE A 241 2.40 9.57 -0.89
C PHE A 241 2.81 9.62 -2.37
N VAL A 242 3.04 8.47 -3.01
CA VAL A 242 3.35 8.41 -4.44
C VAL A 242 2.21 9.02 -5.27
N LEU A 243 0.96 8.65 -4.99
CA LEU A 243 -0.20 9.19 -5.70
C LEU A 243 -0.31 10.73 -5.56
N SER A 244 0.07 11.29 -4.41
CA SER A 244 0.08 12.74 -4.20
C SER A 244 1.20 13.51 -4.92
N THR A 245 2.17 12.81 -5.53
CA THR A 245 3.39 13.40 -6.09
C THR A 245 3.65 13.11 -7.56
N VAL A 246 3.07 12.04 -8.13
CA VAL A 246 3.24 11.70 -9.55
C VAL A 246 2.55 12.71 -10.49
N SER A 247 3.14 12.94 -11.67
CA SER A 247 2.65 13.97 -12.58
C SER A 247 1.37 13.59 -13.33
N THR A 248 1.04 12.30 -13.34
CA THR A 248 -0.15 11.73 -14.00
C THR A 248 -1.44 11.85 -13.17
N THR A 249 -1.36 12.38 -11.95
CA THR A 249 -2.52 12.55 -11.06
C THR A 249 -2.99 14.00 -11.06
N ASP A 250 -4.31 14.20 -11.12
CA ASP A 250 -4.97 15.50 -11.03
C ASP A 250 -4.68 16.22 -9.69
N GLU A 251 -4.63 17.56 -9.71
CA GLU A 251 -4.30 18.37 -8.54
C GLU A 251 -5.34 18.32 -7.41
N LYS A 252 -6.65 18.25 -7.75
CA LYS A 252 -7.72 18.07 -6.76
C LYS A 252 -7.54 16.72 -6.06
N LEU A 253 -7.25 15.67 -6.83
CA LEU A 253 -6.97 14.35 -6.27
C LEU A 253 -5.71 14.35 -5.40
N LYS A 254 -4.61 14.99 -5.84
CA LYS A 254 -3.40 15.12 -4.99
C LYS A 254 -3.70 15.80 -3.65
N SER A 255 -4.54 16.84 -3.66
CA SER A 255 -4.95 17.51 -2.43
C SER A 255 -5.72 16.58 -1.50
N TYR A 256 -6.72 15.87 -2.03
CA TYR A 256 -7.48 14.88 -1.27
C TYR A 256 -6.58 13.80 -0.67
N ILE A 257 -5.61 13.28 -1.43
CA ILE A 257 -4.69 12.24 -0.95
C ILE A 257 -3.77 12.76 0.17
N ARG A 258 -3.35 14.03 0.13
CA ARG A 258 -2.61 14.66 1.24
C ARG A 258 -3.49 14.76 2.48
N ASP A 259 -4.77 15.08 2.35
CA ASP A 259 -5.69 15.08 3.48
C ASP A 259 -5.88 13.68 4.06
N CYS A 260 -5.95 12.64 3.22
CA CYS A 260 -5.92 11.25 3.68
C CYS A 260 -4.65 10.93 4.47
N LEU A 261 -3.47 11.34 4.00
CA LEU A 261 -2.20 11.14 4.72
C LEU A 261 -2.17 11.88 6.07
N ALA A 262 -2.64 13.12 6.10
CA ALA A 262 -2.74 13.91 7.33
C ALA A 262 -3.71 13.27 8.34
N TRP A 263 -4.84 12.74 7.84
CA TRP A 263 -5.81 12.01 8.63
C TRP A 263 -5.25 10.70 9.16
N VAL A 264 -4.53 9.90 8.36
CA VAL A 264 -3.85 8.69 8.83
C VAL A 264 -2.90 9.01 9.97
N GLY A 265 -2.10 10.06 9.85
CA GLY A 265 -1.16 10.41 10.90
C GLY A 265 -1.81 10.92 12.19
N SER A 266 -2.91 11.68 12.08
CA SER A 266 -3.60 12.25 13.24
C SER A 266 -4.61 11.30 13.90
N ARG A 267 -5.27 10.44 13.14
CA ARG A 267 -6.35 9.54 13.62
C ARG A 267 -5.90 8.10 13.85
N MET A 268 -4.89 7.63 13.12
CA MET A 268 -4.36 6.26 13.28
C MET A 268 -3.00 6.22 13.99
N GLY A 269 -2.47 7.38 14.41
CA GLY A 269 -1.24 7.48 15.21
C GLY A 269 0.06 7.29 14.43
N ILE A 270 0.05 7.44 13.10
CA ILE A 270 1.21 7.23 12.22
C ILE A 270 1.83 8.58 11.86
N ALA A 271 2.57 9.20 12.77
CA ALA A 271 3.10 10.56 12.60
C ALA A 271 3.86 10.79 11.28
N GLN A 272 4.51 9.75 10.73
CA GLN A 272 5.18 9.82 9.42
C GLN A 272 4.21 10.19 8.28
N ALA A 273 2.96 9.75 8.33
CA ALA A 273 1.96 10.10 7.33
C ALA A 273 1.64 11.61 7.32
N THR A 274 1.60 12.25 8.50
CA THR A 274 1.46 13.72 8.61
C THR A 274 2.68 14.48 8.09
N VAL A 275 3.87 13.87 8.16
CA VAL A 275 5.07 14.45 7.55
C VAL A 275 4.96 14.34 6.03
N LEU A 276 4.59 13.17 5.50
CA LEU A 276 4.42 12.92 4.06
C LEU A 276 3.33 13.79 3.42
N SER A 277 2.24 14.09 4.14
CA SER A 277 1.16 14.94 3.64
C SER A 277 1.58 16.36 3.28
N LYS A 278 2.75 16.81 3.75
CA LYS A 278 3.27 18.17 3.51
C LYS A 278 4.21 18.27 2.32
N TYR A 279 4.64 17.15 1.74
CA TYR A 279 5.56 17.14 0.60
C TYR A 279 4.79 17.07 -0.73
N THR A 280 5.32 17.74 -1.74
CA THR A 280 4.71 17.83 -3.08
C THR A 280 5.58 17.24 -4.20
N THR A 281 6.81 16.86 -3.89
CA THR A 281 7.78 16.35 -4.89
C THR A 281 8.38 15.01 -4.46
N MET A 282 8.52 14.08 -5.41
CA MET A 282 9.12 12.77 -5.16
C MET A 282 10.61 12.83 -4.79
N ASN A 283 11.39 13.75 -5.37
CA ASN A 283 12.86 13.74 -5.26
C ASN A 283 13.40 13.97 -3.84
N GLN A 284 12.60 14.56 -2.95
CA GLN A 284 13.02 14.76 -1.55
C GLN A 284 12.86 13.49 -0.69
N PHE A 285 12.18 12.45 -1.19
CA PHE A 285 11.92 11.20 -0.47
C PHE A 285 12.64 9.97 -1.05
N GLN A 286 13.43 10.14 -2.12
CA GLN A 286 14.19 9.08 -2.80
C GLN A 286 15.05 8.20 -1.87
N TYR A 287 15.32 8.62 -0.63
CA TYR A 287 16.14 7.89 0.34
C TYR A 287 15.39 7.23 1.51
N ALA A 288 14.12 7.53 1.77
CA ALA A 288 13.45 6.98 2.96
C ALA A 288 12.87 5.57 2.73
N MET A 289 12.81 5.13 1.47
CA MET A 289 12.17 3.89 1.05
C MET A 289 12.91 3.25 -0.13
N GLU A 290 14.22 3.01 -0.02
CA GLU A 290 14.86 1.98 -0.85
C GLU A 290 14.22 0.62 -0.50
N THR A 291 13.05 0.33 -1.06
CA THR A 291 12.51 -0.96 -1.53
C THR A 291 12.64 -2.20 -0.61
N ARG A 292 13.09 -2.06 0.62
CA ARG A 292 13.31 -3.13 1.61
C ARG A 292 12.56 -2.84 2.90
N VAL A 293 12.40 -1.60 3.34
CA VAL A 293 11.87 -1.36 4.71
C VAL A 293 10.37 -1.67 4.86
N ILE A 294 9.51 -1.41 3.87
CA ILE A 294 8.07 -1.78 3.98
C ILE A 294 7.80 -3.20 3.47
N VAL A 295 8.55 -3.69 2.48
CA VAL A 295 8.47 -5.10 2.08
C VAL A 295 8.94 -6.02 3.23
N TRP A 296 9.88 -5.57 4.08
CA TRP A 296 10.34 -6.31 5.26
C TRP A 296 9.61 -5.96 6.56
N ALA A 297 8.96 -4.81 6.70
CA ALA A 297 8.04 -4.58 7.82
C ALA A 297 6.83 -5.56 7.76
N GLY A 298 6.51 -6.08 6.58
CA GLY A 298 5.59 -7.20 6.39
C GLY A 298 6.20 -8.60 6.59
N MET A 299 7.53 -8.75 6.73
CA MET A 299 8.21 -10.05 6.91
C MET A 299 8.97 -10.19 8.25
N LEU A 300 8.97 -9.18 9.14
CA LEU A 300 9.72 -9.19 10.41
C LEU A 300 8.84 -9.09 11.67
N ILE A 301 7.73 -9.84 11.70
CA ILE A 301 7.17 -10.39 12.95
C ILE A 301 6.70 -11.83 12.67
#